data_AF-A0A6M8SKI0-F1
#
_entry.id   AF-A0A6M8SKI0-F1
#
_cell.length_a   1.000
_cell.length_b   1.000
_cell.length_c   1.000
_cell.angle_alpha   90.00
_cell.angle_beta   90.00
_cell.angle_gamma   90.00
#
_symmetry.space_group_name_H-M   'P 1'
#
loop_
_entity.id
_entity.type
_entity.pdbx_description
1 polymer ?
#
loop_
_entity_poly.entity_id
_entity_poly.type
_entity_poly.pdbx_seq_one_letter_code
_entity_poly.pdbx_strand_id
1 'polypeptide(L)'
;MTFAEQLALMPSIDHLSAIELLDGETVIARIENRPGQAGSVRLYHALYQEFGAISDIAAQKGLRLYAEHTADAQAFPGKHPNIDRLFPIAEGGQPLAVRLIAA
;
A
#
# COMPACT_ATOMS: atom_id res chain seq x y z
N MET A 1 9.53 -15.44 -0.54
CA MET A 1 8.84 -14.97 -1.75
C MET A 1 9.27 -13.54 -1.99
N THR A 2 9.62 -13.21 -3.23
CA THR A 2 9.90 -11.84 -3.68
C THR A 2 8.62 -11.02 -3.75
N PHE A 3 8.74 -9.70 -3.83
CA PHE A 3 7.58 -8.82 -4.03
C PHE A 3 6.80 -9.19 -5.30
N ALA A 4 7.50 -9.52 -6.40
CA ALA A 4 6.88 -9.93 -7.65
C ALA A 4 6.05 -11.23 -7.49
N GLU A 5 6.56 -12.20 -6.74
CA GLU A 5 5.84 -13.44 -6.44
C GLU A 5 4.61 -13.19 -5.56
N GLN A 6 4.71 -12.28 -4.58
CA GLN A 6 3.56 -11.87 -3.76
C GLN A 6 2.47 -11.23 -4.62
N LEU A 7 2.85 -10.31 -5.52
CA LEU A 7 1.91 -9.64 -6.43
C LEU A 7 1.16 -10.64 -7.31
N ALA A 8 1.81 -11.70 -7.78
CA ALA A 8 1.17 -12.72 -8.62
C ALA A 8 -0.03 -13.41 -7.94
N LEU A 9 -0.09 -13.43 -6.61
CA LEU A 9 -1.16 -14.02 -5.82
C LEU A 9 -2.32 -13.05 -5.51
N MET A 10 -2.16 -11.75 -5.79
CA MET A 10 -3.15 -10.73 -5.46
C MET A 10 -4.21 -10.58 -6.56
N PRO A 11 -5.39 -10.01 -6.28
CA PRO A 11 -6.38 -9.70 -7.31
C PRO A 11 -5.84 -8.74 -8.39
N SER A 12 -6.42 -8.76 -9.59
CA SER A 12 -6.10 -7.76 -10.63
C SER A 12 -6.63 -6.36 -10.24
N ILE A 13 -5.99 -5.33 -10.78
CA ILE A 13 -6.33 -3.92 -10.61
C ILE A 13 -6.67 -3.23 -11.93
N ASP A 14 -6.99 -3.97 -13.00
CA ASP A 14 -7.27 -3.40 -14.33
C ASP A 14 -8.47 -2.42 -14.33
N HIS A 15 -9.34 -2.53 -13.33
CA HIS A 15 -10.50 -1.66 -13.14
C HIS A 15 -10.18 -0.37 -12.35
N LEU A 16 -8.93 -0.17 -11.91
CA LEU A 16 -8.52 0.97 -11.09
C LEU A 16 -7.56 1.88 -11.86
N SER A 17 -7.83 3.19 -11.86
CA SER A 17 -6.85 4.20 -12.28
C SER A 17 -5.94 4.64 -11.14
N ALA A 18 -6.41 4.57 -9.88
CA ALA A 18 -5.64 4.93 -8.71
C ALA A 18 -6.27 4.43 -7.40
N ILE A 19 -5.49 4.57 -6.31
CA ILE A 19 -5.98 4.55 -4.94
C ILE A 19 -5.66 5.88 -4.28
N GLU A 20 -6.64 6.44 -3.57
CA GLU A 20 -6.43 7.55 -2.64
C GLU A 20 -6.40 7.03 -1.21
N LEU A 21 -5.46 7.54 -0.42
CA LEU A 21 -5.37 7.30 1.02
C LEU A 21 -5.82 8.55 1.75
N LEU A 22 -6.66 8.36 2.77
CA LEU A 22 -7.30 9.46 3.48
C LEU A 22 -7.05 9.37 4.98
N ASP A 23 -6.81 10.54 5.57
CA ASP A 23 -6.91 10.77 7.01
C ASP A 23 -8.21 11.53 7.29
N GLY A 24 -9.20 10.82 7.82
CA GLY A 24 -10.60 11.26 7.81
C GLY A 24 -11.09 11.52 6.39
N GLU A 25 -11.51 12.75 6.11
CA GLU A 25 -11.97 13.19 4.78
C GLU A 25 -10.85 13.76 3.90
N THR A 26 -9.64 13.93 4.45
CA THR A 26 -8.54 14.57 3.73
C THR A 26 -7.74 13.55 2.94
N VAL A 27 -7.64 13.72 1.63
CA VAL A 27 -6.74 12.92 0.79
C VAL A 27 -5.29 13.32 1.07
N ILE A 28 -4.51 12.41 1.64
CA ILE A 28 -3.10 12.64 1.99
C ILE A 28 -2.12 12.02 0.99
N ALA A 29 -2.58 11.05 0.19
CA ALA A 29 -1.78 10.45 -0.86
C ALA A 29 -2.66 9.89 -1.98
N ARG A 30 -2.12 9.90 -3.20
CA ARG A 30 -2.69 9.25 -4.37
C ARG A 30 -1.63 8.36 -5.01
N ILE A 31 -1.92 7.07 -5.15
CA ILE A 31 -1.07 6.09 -5.83
C ILE A 31 -1.71 5.79 -7.19
N GLU A 32 -1.06 6.24 -8.26
CA GLU A 32 -1.56 6.03 -9.61
C GLU A 32 -1.24 4.62 -10.13
N ASN A 33 -2.19 4.01 -10.83
CA ASN A 33 -1.97 2.75 -11.54
C ASN A 33 -1.18 3.02 -12.83
N ARG A 34 0.13 3.20 -12.68
CA ARG A 34 1.07 3.44 -13.77
C ARG A 34 2.37 2.65 -13.56
N PRO A 35 3.21 2.48 -14.61
CA PRO A 35 4.51 1.83 -14.47
C PRO A 35 5.31 2.41 -13.29
N GLY A 36 5.90 1.53 -12.48
CA GLY A 36 6.62 1.90 -11.25
C GLY A 36 5.75 2.05 -9.99
N GLN A 37 4.43 2.19 -10.10
CA GLN A 37 3.51 2.30 -8.95
C GLN A 37 2.41 1.23 -8.91
N ALA A 38 2.14 0.56 -10.03
CA ALA A 38 1.09 -0.45 -10.14
C ALA A 38 1.21 -1.58 -9.08
N GLY A 39 2.43 -1.97 -8.71
CA GLY A 39 2.65 -2.95 -7.62
C GLY A 39 2.10 -2.46 -6.28
N SER A 40 2.35 -1.19 -5.92
CA SER A 40 1.77 -0.59 -4.71
C SER A 40 0.26 -0.48 -4.81
N VAL A 41 -0.32 -0.09 -5.95
CA VAL A 41 -1.79 -0.06 -6.10
C VAL A 41 -2.40 -1.44 -5.82
N ARG A 42 -1.81 -2.50 -6.38
CA ARG A 42 -2.27 -3.88 -6.18
C ARG A 42 -2.19 -4.33 -4.73
N LEU A 43 -1.08 -4.03 -4.05
CA LEU A 43 -0.90 -4.35 -2.64
C LEU A 43 -1.88 -3.57 -1.75
N TYR A 44 -2.01 -2.26 -1.93
CA TYR A 44 -2.94 -1.44 -1.14
C TYR A 44 -4.40 -1.84 -1.37
N HIS A 45 -4.76 -2.21 -2.62
CA HIS A 45 -6.08 -2.76 -2.92
C HIS A 45 -6.33 -4.07 -2.16
N ALA A 46 -5.38 -5.01 -2.20
CA ALA A 46 -5.51 -6.29 -1.50
C ALA A 46 -5.64 -6.10 0.02
N LEU A 47 -4.84 -5.20 0.62
CA LEU A 47 -4.96 -4.85 2.04
C LEU A 47 -6.33 -4.26 2.36
N TYR A 48 -6.83 -3.34 1.52
CA TYR A 48 -8.15 -2.76 1.71
C TYR A 48 -9.27 -3.79 1.61
N GLN A 49 -9.21 -4.71 0.66
CA GLN A 49 -10.22 -5.76 0.53
C GLN A 49 -10.26 -6.69 1.75
N GLU A 50 -9.11 -6.93 2.39
CA GLU A 50 -9.03 -7.81 3.55
C GLU A 50 -9.39 -7.11 4.86
N PHE A 51 -8.97 -5.86 5.05
CA PHE A 51 -9.07 -5.17 6.34
C PHE A 51 -10.03 -3.98 6.36
N GLY A 52 -10.52 -3.53 5.20
CA GLY A 52 -11.39 -2.35 5.06
C GLY A 52 -10.69 -1.00 5.24
N ALA A 53 -9.44 -0.98 5.71
CA ALA A 53 -8.60 0.21 5.86
C ALA A 53 -7.12 -0.20 5.93
N ILE A 54 -6.22 0.78 5.84
CA ILE A 54 -4.80 0.56 6.16
C ILE A 54 -4.64 0.76 7.68
N SER A 55 -5.06 -0.24 8.44
CA SER A 55 -4.84 -0.34 9.89
C SER A 55 -3.40 -0.74 10.23
N ASP A 56 -3.06 -0.76 11.51
CA ASP A 56 -1.80 -1.30 12.04
C ASP A 56 -1.55 -2.75 11.57
N ILE A 57 -2.57 -3.61 11.66
CA ILE A 57 -2.49 -5.01 11.20
C ILE A 57 -2.29 -5.07 9.68
N ALA A 58 -3.02 -4.24 8.92
CA ALA A 58 -2.87 -4.16 7.47
C ALA A 58 -1.48 -3.67 7.07
N ALA A 59 -0.95 -2.65 7.77
CA ALA A 59 0.38 -2.10 7.52
C ALA A 59 1.48 -3.10 7.85
N GLN A 60 1.40 -3.81 8.97
CA GLN A 60 2.33 -4.90 9.30
C GLN A 60 2.32 -6.00 8.24
N LYS A 61 1.14 -6.38 7.74
CA LYS A 61 1.03 -7.33 6.63
C LYS A 61 1.65 -6.76 5.35
N GLY A 62 1.35 -5.50 5.01
CA GLY A 62 1.89 -4.80 3.85
C GLY A 62 3.42 -4.78 3.83
N LEU A 63 4.04 -4.45 4.97
CA LEU A 63 5.50 -4.48 5.12
C LEU A 63 6.08 -5.88 4.88
N ARG A 64 5.41 -6.96 5.31
CA ARG A 64 5.86 -8.32 4.97
C ARG A 64 5.68 -8.64 3.48
N LEU A 65 4.60 -8.15 2.86
CA LEU A 65 4.28 -8.39 1.46
C LEU A 65 5.21 -7.61 0.50
N TYR A 66 5.69 -6.43 0.89
CA TYR A 66 6.72 -5.69 0.15
C TYR A 66 8.09 -6.39 0.12
N ALA A 67 8.27 -7.44 0.92
CA ALA A 67 9.41 -8.35 0.88
C ALA A 67 10.76 -7.62 0.87
N GLU A 68 11.59 -7.83 -0.15
CA GLU A 68 12.92 -7.21 -0.28
C GLU A 68 12.90 -5.69 -0.24
N HIS A 69 11.80 -5.04 -0.64
CA HIS A 69 11.70 -3.57 -0.65
C HIS A 69 11.50 -2.97 0.74
N THR A 70 11.00 -3.74 1.70
CA THR A 70 10.86 -3.25 3.07
C THR A 70 12.21 -3.00 3.73
N ALA A 71 13.18 -3.89 3.52
CA ALA A 71 14.53 -3.69 4.03
C ALA A 71 15.20 -2.47 3.39
N ASP A 72 14.99 -2.24 2.09
CA ASP A 72 15.51 -1.06 1.40
C ASP A 72 14.84 0.25 1.90
N ALA A 73 13.54 0.22 2.19
CA ALA A 73 12.83 1.37 2.80
C ALA A 73 13.32 1.68 4.21
N GLN A 74 13.60 0.66 5.03
CA GLN A 74 14.20 0.86 6.36
C GLN A 74 15.61 1.45 6.28
N ALA A 75 16.43 1.00 5.33
CA ALA A 75 17.80 1.49 5.15
C ALA A 75 17.85 2.92 4.57
N PHE A 76 16.84 3.31 3.78
CA PHE A 76 16.79 4.59 3.07
C PHE A 76 15.43 5.28 3.25
N PRO A 77 15.16 5.87 4.43
CA PRO A 77 13.89 6.56 4.69
C PRO A 77 13.56 7.62 3.63
N GLY A 78 12.34 7.58 3.09
CA GLY A 78 11.85 8.51 2.08
C GLY A 78 12.09 8.06 0.62
N LYS A 79 12.86 6.98 0.41
CA LYS A 79 13.09 6.40 -0.93
C LYS A 79 11.84 5.72 -1.49
N HIS A 80 10.98 5.18 -0.63
CA HIS A 80 9.83 4.36 -1.00
C HIS A 80 8.56 4.89 -0.34
N PRO A 81 8.00 6.03 -0.79
CA PRO A 81 6.93 6.71 -0.06
C PRO A 81 5.68 5.84 0.19
N ASN A 82 5.44 4.81 -0.62
CA ASN A 82 4.35 3.84 -0.43
C ASN A 82 4.65 2.77 0.62
N ILE A 83 5.91 2.49 0.91
CA ILE A 83 6.35 1.56 1.97
C ILE A 83 6.59 2.33 3.25
N ASP A 84 7.29 3.48 3.15
CA ASP A 84 7.66 4.34 4.26
C ASP A 84 6.45 4.71 5.13
N ARG A 85 5.31 5.01 4.51
CA ARG A 85 4.08 5.37 5.22
C ARG A 85 3.50 4.23 6.07
N LEU A 86 3.84 2.98 5.79
CA LEU A 86 3.34 1.83 6.55
C LEU A 86 4.05 1.67 7.90
N PHE A 87 5.29 2.14 8.05
CA PHE A 87 6.03 1.99 9.32
C PHE A 87 5.32 2.63 10.51
N PRO A 88 4.98 3.93 10.51
CA PRO A 88 4.29 4.53 11.66
C PRO A 88 2.89 3.93 11.89
N ILE A 89 2.18 3.53 10.83
CA ILE A 89 0.85 2.89 10.96
C ILE A 89 1.01 1.52 11.63
N ALA A 90 2.00 0.72 11.23
CA ALA A 90 2.29 -0.59 11.80
C ALA A 90 2.64 -0.54 13.29
N GLU A 91 3.13 0.62 13.78
CA GLU A 91 3.46 0.90 15.18
C GLU A 91 2.27 1.48 15.99
N GLY A 92 1.06 1.47 15.42
CA GLY A 92 -0.16 1.97 16.08
C GLY A 92 -0.50 3.43 15.74
N GLY A 93 0.11 3.98 14.69
CA GLY A 93 -0.29 5.25 14.11
C GLY A 93 -1.71 5.22 13.53
N GLN A 94 -2.21 6.41 13.17
CA GLN A 94 -3.57 6.59 12.67
C GLN A 94 -3.83 5.73 11.42
N PRO A 95 -4.87 4.87 11.42
CA PRO A 95 -5.28 4.13 10.23
C PRO A 95 -5.70 5.05 9.09
N LEU A 96 -5.44 4.64 7.85
CA LEU A 96 -5.87 5.38 6.67
C LEU A 96 -7.07 4.71 6.00
N ALA A 97 -8.07 5.52 5.67
CA ALA A 97 -9.15 5.10 4.79
C ALA A 97 -8.65 5.02 3.34
N VAL A 98 -9.32 4.20 2.53
CA VAL A 98 -8.95 3.94 1.14
C VAL A 98 -10.15 4.27 0.26
N ARG A 99 -9.90 5.06 -0.78
CA ARG A 99 -10.86 5.33 -1.85
C ARG A 99 -10.33 4.78 -3.16
N LEU A 100 -11.11 3.89 -3.77
CA LEU A 100 -10.80 3.29 -5.06
C LEU A 100 -11.26 4.22 -6.18
N ILE A 101 -10.40 4.46 -7.16
CA ILE A 101 -10.70 5.32 -8.31
C ILE A 101 -10.78 4.44 -9.54
N ALA A 102 -11.95 4.40 -10.18
CA ALA A 102 -12.18 3.58 -11.37
C ALA A 102 -11.31 4.05 -12.56
N ALA A 103 -10.98 3.10 -13.45
CA ALA A 103 -10.30 3.35 -14.72
C ALA A 103 -11.21 3.96 -15.79
#